data_AF-Q57638-F1
#
_entry.id   AF-Q57638-F1
#
_cell.length_a   1.000
_cell.length_b   1.000
_cell.length_c   1.000
_cell.angle_alpha   90.00
_cell.angle_beta   90.00
_cell.angle_gamma   90.00
#
_symmetry.space_group_name_H-M   'P 1'
#
loop_
_entity.id
_entity.type
_entity.pdbx_description
1 polymer ?
#
loop_
_entity_poly.entity_id
_entity_poly.type
_entity_poly.pdbx_seq_one_letter_code
_entity_poly.pdbx_strand_id
1 'polypeptide(L)'
;MKIIEEIPQKNIIKLMPENLDDLWVLYNIIEEGDKIFAVTERRVQDKGDVIRADRGAKRKMFLGIEVKNVEFDENTKRVRILGTIIHGPDDVPLGSHHTIEIKPFDELSIEKNWKKWQIERIKEAIESSKRPKVLVVVMDDEEADIFEVRDYSIKEICSIKSHTSKKLDYKINEELKKEYYHEIAKVLSEYDVDNILVAGPGFAKNSFYNFISSQYPELKNKIVVESISTTSRAGLNEVIKRGIINRIYAESRVAKETQLIEKLLEEIAKKGLAVYGIDEVKKALEYSAIDTLLVSDSLVRNHEIEKIIDTTEEMGGKVVIVSSEHDAGKQLKALGGIAGLLRFPIE
;
A
#
# COMPACT_ATOMS: atom_id res chain seq x y z
N MET A 1 -11.94 0.98 -1.64
CA MET A 1 -12.69 -0.27 -1.47
C MET A 1 -14.14 0.06 -1.20
N LYS A 2 -15.06 -0.81 -1.63
CA LYS A 2 -16.48 -0.71 -1.24
C LYS A 2 -16.93 -1.98 -0.54
N ILE A 3 -17.71 -1.81 0.53
CA ILE A 3 -18.54 -2.88 1.08
C ILE A 3 -19.84 -2.88 0.30
N ILE A 4 -20.13 -4.01 -0.35
CA ILE A 4 -21.36 -4.21 -1.11
C ILE A 4 -22.47 -4.69 -0.17
N GLU A 5 -22.14 -5.61 0.74
CA GLU A 5 -23.10 -6.23 1.65
C GLU A 5 -22.36 -6.81 2.87
N GLU A 6 -22.97 -6.68 4.05
CA GLU A 6 -22.54 -7.38 5.26
C GLU A 6 -23.64 -8.37 5.68
N ILE A 7 -23.27 -9.61 5.94
CA ILE A 7 -24.19 -10.67 6.40
C ILE A 7 -23.67 -11.18 7.75
N PRO A 8 -23.96 -10.46 8.86
CA PRO A 8 -23.42 -10.77 10.18
C PRO A 8 -23.74 -12.19 10.66
N GLN A 9 -24.90 -12.74 10.27
CA GLN A 9 -25.33 -14.07 10.71
C GLN A 9 -24.44 -15.20 10.18
N LYS A 10 -23.68 -14.94 9.11
CA LYS A 10 -22.75 -15.90 8.50
C LYS A 10 -21.29 -15.46 8.63
N ASN A 11 -21.01 -14.35 9.30
CA ASN A 11 -19.72 -13.68 9.27
C ASN A 11 -19.18 -13.44 7.84
N ILE A 12 -20.08 -13.07 6.92
CA ILE A 12 -19.71 -12.79 5.52
C ILE A 12 -19.66 -11.28 5.30
N ILE A 13 -18.56 -10.80 4.71
CA ILE A 13 -18.48 -9.44 4.16
C ILE A 13 -18.23 -9.55 2.66
N LYS A 14 -19.09 -8.90 1.87
CA LYS A 14 -18.97 -8.78 0.42
C LYS A 14 -18.26 -7.47 0.08
N LEU A 15 -17.10 -7.60 -0.56
CA LEU A 15 -16.20 -6.49 -0.88
C LEU A 15 -16.05 -6.34 -2.39
N MET A 16 -15.73 -5.12 -2.80
CA MET A 16 -15.28 -4.80 -4.16
C MET A 16 -14.04 -3.89 -4.05
N PRO A 17 -12.83 -4.40 -4.31
CA PRO A 17 -11.64 -3.57 -4.44
C PRO A 17 -11.76 -2.69 -5.68
N GLU A 18 -11.41 -1.41 -5.61
CA GLU A 18 -11.50 -0.45 -6.71
C GLU A 18 -10.12 -0.09 -7.27
N ASN A 19 -9.06 -0.31 -6.49
CA ASN A 19 -7.71 0.04 -6.84
C ASN A 19 -6.70 -0.99 -6.29
N LEU A 20 -5.41 -0.69 -6.46
CA LEU A 20 -4.33 -1.58 -6.08
C LEU A 20 -4.09 -1.60 -4.56
N ASP A 21 -4.34 -0.50 -3.86
CA ASP A 21 -4.31 -0.43 -2.39
C ASP A 21 -5.35 -1.35 -1.75
N ASP A 22 -6.56 -1.38 -2.33
CA ASP A 22 -7.62 -2.27 -1.88
C ASP A 22 -7.24 -3.75 -2.08
N LEU A 23 -6.60 -4.08 -3.20
CA LEU A 23 -6.09 -5.44 -3.47
C LEU A 23 -5.00 -5.83 -2.45
N TRP A 24 -4.12 -4.89 -2.10
CA TRP A 24 -3.12 -5.13 -1.07
C TRP A 24 -3.76 -5.34 0.32
N VAL A 25 -4.85 -4.63 0.62
CA VAL A 25 -5.65 -4.87 1.83
C VAL A 25 -6.25 -6.28 1.80
N LEU A 26 -6.88 -6.68 0.70
CA LEU A 26 -7.43 -8.04 0.54
C LEU A 26 -6.36 -9.11 0.75
N TYR A 27 -5.17 -8.92 0.18
CA TYR A 27 -4.04 -9.82 0.38
C TYR A 27 -3.71 -10.00 1.87
N ASN A 28 -3.70 -8.94 2.66
CA ASN A 28 -3.32 -9.02 4.07
C ASN A 28 -4.42 -9.56 5.00
N ILE A 29 -5.69 -9.40 4.65
CA ILE A 29 -6.81 -9.85 5.51
C ILE A 29 -7.24 -11.30 5.23
N ILE A 30 -6.98 -11.82 4.04
CA ILE A 30 -7.34 -13.19 3.66
C ILE A 30 -6.25 -14.14 4.18
N GLU A 31 -6.68 -15.11 4.97
CA GLU A 31 -5.85 -16.08 5.68
C GLU A 31 -6.18 -17.52 5.20
N GLU A 32 -5.28 -18.45 5.48
CA GLU A 32 -5.53 -19.87 5.21
C GLU A 32 -6.74 -20.36 6.03
N GLY A 33 -7.65 -21.12 5.39
CA GLY A 33 -8.87 -21.63 6.01
C GLY A 33 -10.09 -20.72 5.88
N ASP A 34 -9.93 -19.46 5.46
CA ASP A 34 -11.07 -18.61 5.09
C ASP A 34 -11.85 -19.21 3.92
N LYS A 35 -13.15 -18.88 3.79
CA LYS A 35 -13.92 -19.25 2.60
C LYS A 35 -14.20 -18.03 1.75
N ILE A 36 -13.88 -18.15 0.47
CA ILE A 36 -14.00 -17.08 -0.50
C ILE A 36 -14.99 -17.50 -1.58
N PHE A 37 -15.95 -16.63 -1.88
CA PHE A 37 -16.92 -16.83 -2.94
C PHE A 37 -16.83 -15.71 -3.97
N ALA A 38 -16.66 -16.06 -5.24
CA ALA A 38 -16.59 -15.10 -6.34
C ALA A 38 -17.00 -15.72 -7.67
N VAL A 39 -17.28 -14.86 -8.65
CA VAL A 39 -17.42 -15.29 -10.04
C VAL A 39 -16.02 -15.48 -10.63
N THR A 40 -15.77 -16.66 -11.20
CA THR A 40 -14.49 -17.03 -11.79
C THR A 40 -14.70 -17.75 -13.12
N GLU A 41 -13.63 -17.89 -13.90
CA GLU A 41 -13.63 -18.65 -15.14
C GLU A 41 -12.94 -19.99 -14.91
N ARG A 42 -13.63 -21.08 -15.24
CA ARG A 42 -13.04 -22.42 -15.24
C ARG A 42 -13.22 -23.07 -16.60
N ARG A 43 -12.20 -23.80 -17.02
CA ARG A 43 -12.28 -24.65 -18.21
C ARG A 43 -13.06 -25.91 -17.88
N VAL A 44 -14.16 -26.12 -18.58
CA VAL A 44 -14.92 -27.38 -18.50
C VAL A 44 -14.57 -28.17 -19.76
N GLN A 45 -14.21 -29.45 -19.59
CA GLN A 45 -14.07 -30.35 -20.73
C GLN A 45 -15.46 -30.84 -21.11
N ASP A 46 -15.85 -30.64 -22.37
CA ASP A 46 -17.04 -31.29 -22.91
C ASP A 46 -16.81 -32.81 -22.92
N LYS A 47 -17.78 -33.57 -22.41
CA LYS A 47 -17.77 -35.04 -22.44
C LYS A 47 -17.99 -35.62 -23.85
N GLY A 48 -17.93 -34.80 -24.92
CA GLY A 48 -18.19 -35.18 -26.31
C GLY A 48 -16.91 -35.47 -27.11
N ASP A 49 -16.91 -36.59 -27.83
CA ASP A 49 -15.91 -37.13 -28.77
C ASP A 49 -14.44 -36.74 -28.55
N VAL A 50 -13.70 -37.70 -27.97
CA VAL A 50 -12.24 -37.74 -27.71
C VAL A 50 -11.36 -37.57 -28.97
N ILE A 51 -11.95 -37.37 -30.14
CA ILE A 51 -11.28 -37.47 -31.45
C ILE A 51 -10.66 -36.13 -31.89
N ARG A 52 -11.04 -34.98 -31.31
CA ARG A 52 -10.38 -33.69 -31.54
C ARG A 52 -9.99 -33.03 -30.21
N ALA A 53 -8.72 -32.64 -30.11
CA ALA A 53 -8.13 -31.93 -28.97
C ALA A 53 -8.63 -30.48 -28.87
N ASP A 54 -9.94 -30.26 -28.93
CA ASP A 54 -10.48 -28.94 -28.69
C ASP A 54 -10.31 -28.64 -27.21
N ARG A 55 -9.39 -27.73 -26.97
CA ARG A 55 -9.08 -27.15 -25.68
C ARG A 55 -10.39 -26.52 -25.18
N GLY A 56 -11.20 -27.25 -24.40
CA GLY A 56 -12.57 -26.90 -24.00
C GLY A 56 -12.80 -25.44 -23.59
N ALA A 57 -14.05 -24.96 -23.68
CA ALA A 57 -14.39 -23.57 -23.45
C ALA A 57 -14.20 -23.14 -21.98
N LYS A 58 -13.81 -21.88 -21.78
CA LYS A 58 -13.87 -21.25 -20.46
C LYS A 58 -15.30 -20.83 -20.19
N ARG A 59 -15.86 -21.25 -19.05
CA ARG A 59 -17.20 -20.87 -18.59
C ARG A 59 -17.07 -20.03 -17.33
N LYS A 60 -17.79 -18.90 -17.29
CA LYS A 60 -17.97 -18.11 -16.06
C LYS A 60 -18.91 -18.85 -15.12
N MET A 61 -18.53 -18.94 -13.85
CA MET A 61 -19.29 -19.65 -12.82
C MET A 61 -19.02 -19.04 -11.45
N PHE A 62 -19.97 -19.15 -10.54
CA PHE A 62 -19.79 -18.77 -9.15
C PHE A 62 -19.21 -19.96 -8.38
N LEU A 63 -18.04 -19.78 -7.77
CA LEU A 63 -17.38 -20.81 -6.97
C LEU A 63 -17.10 -20.29 -5.56
N GLY A 64 -17.21 -21.19 -4.59
CA GLY A 64 -16.66 -21.04 -3.25
C GLY A 64 -15.44 -21.91 -3.07
N ILE A 65 -14.35 -21.35 -2.57
CA ILE A 65 -13.12 -22.07 -2.22
C ILE A 65 -12.78 -21.87 -0.75
N GLU A 66 -12.20 -22.90 -0.13
CA GLU A 66 -11.48 -22.79 1.14
C GLU A 66 -10.02 -22.46 0.84
N VAL A 67 -9.52 -21.35 1.39
CA VAL A 67 -8.22 -20.77 1.05
C VAL A 67 -7.08 -21.66 1.54
N LYS A 68 -6.09 -21.86 0.65
CA LYS A 68 -4.81 -22.53 0.94
C LYS A 68 -3.61 -21.59 0.79
N ASN A 69 -3.65 -20.68 -0.18
CA ASN A 69 -2.60 -19.69 -0.37
C ASN A 69 -3.16 -18.42 -1.02
N VAL A 70 -2.55 -17.28 -0.74
CA VAL A 70 -2.91 -15.97 -1.29
C VAL A 70 -1.64 -15.28 -1.78
N GLU A 71 -1.64 -14.88 -3.05
CA GLU A 71 -0.54 -14.15 -3.69
C GLU A 71 -1.04 -12.80 -4.19
N PHE A 72 -0.21 -11.77 -4.07
CA PHE A 72 -0.46 -10.44 -4.63
C PHE A 72 0.54 -10.17 -5.75
N ASP A 73 0.03 -9.78 -6.92
CA ASP A 73 0.84 -9.39 -8.06
C ASP A 73 0.54 -7.94 -8.43
N GLU A 74 1.47 -7.06 -8.07
CA GLU A 74 1.37 -5.63 -8.33
C GLU A 74 1.39 -5.30 -9.83
N ASN A 75 2.17 -6.05 -10.61
CA ASN A 75 2.35 -5.80 -12.05
C ASN A 75 1.09 -6.16 -12.83
N THR A 76 0.47 -7.30 -12.52
CA THR A 76 -0.79 -7.71 -13.14
C THR A 76 -2.04 -7.20 -12.40
N LYS A 77 -1.85 -6.43 -11.32
CA LYS A 77 -2.91 -5.78 -10.52
C LYS A 77 -4.00 -6.75 -10.10
N ARG A 78 -3.62 -7.87 -9.48
CA ARG A 78 -4.56 -8.90 -9.01
C ARG A 78 -4.11 -9.59 -7.73
N VAL A 79 -5.08 -10.09 -6.98
CA VAL A 79 -4.87 -11.06 -5.90
C VAL A 79 -5.26 -12.44 -6.41
N ARG A 80 -4.38 -13.42 -6.25
CA ARG A 80 -4.62 -14.81 -6.64
C ARG A 80 -4.83 -15.64 -5.38
N ILE A 81 -6.03 -16.20 -5.26
CA ILE A 81 -6.47 -16.97 -4.09
C ILE A 81 -6.57 -18.42 -4.51
N LEU A 82 -5.60 -19.22 -4.10
CA LEU A 82 -5.59 -20.67 -4.31
C LEU A 82 -6.36 -21.35 -3.18
N GLY A 83 -7.23 -22.28 -3.54
CA GLY A 83 -8.00 -23.03 -2.56
C GLY A 83 -8.59 -24.33 -3.09
N THR A 84 -9.30 -25.03 -2.22
CA THR A 84 -10.09 -26.23 -2.54
C THR A 84 -11.56 -25.85 -2.71
N ILE A 85 -12.21 -26.31 -3.77
CA ILE A 85 -13.60 -25.96 -4.04
C ILE A 85 -14.53 -26.63 -3.04
N ILE A 86 -15.35 -25.81 -2.39
CA ILE A 86 -16.36 -26.22 -1.42
C ILE A 86 -17.79 -25.89 -1.91
N HIS A 87 -17.92 -25.05 -2.93
CA HIS A 87 -19.20 -24.67 -3.52
C HIS A 87 -19.06 -24.39 -5.01
N GLY A 88 -20.03 -24.81 -5.80
CA GLY A 88 -20.09 -24.55 -7.23
C GLY A 88 -21.27 -25.25 -7.90
N PRO A 89 -21.45 -25.06 -9.21
CA PRO A 89 -22.41 -25.81 -10.01
C PRO A 89 -22.17 -27.33 -9.97
N ASP A 90 -23.21 -28.12 -10.24
CA ASP A 90 -23.15 -29.61 -10.18
C ASP A 90 -22.10 -30.23 -11.11
N ASP A 91 -21.72 -29.54 -12.20
CA ASP A 91 -20.69 -29.99 -13.14
C ASP A 91 -19.25 -29.76 -12.64
N VAL A 92 -19.07 -29.15 -11.47
CA VAL A 92 -17.76 -28.83 -10.90
C VAL A 92 -17.42 -29.81 -9.76
N PRO A 93 -16.32 -30.57 -9.85
CA PRO A 93 -15.94 -31.51 -8.80
C PRO A 93 -15.52 -30.76 -7.53
N LEU A 94 -16.31 -30.91 -6.46
CA LEU A 94 -15.95 -30.45 -5.12
C LEU A 94 -14.65 -31.13 -4.65
N GLY A 95 -13.86 -30.42 -3.85
CA GLY A 95 -12.53 -30.85 -3.40
C GLY A 95 -11.41 -30.64 -4.40
N SER A 96 -11.69 -30.32 -5.68
CA SER A 96 -10.65 -29.96 -6.64
C SER A 96 -10.04 -28.58 -6.34
N HIS A 97 -8.76 -28.42 -6.66
CA HIS A 97 -8.08 -27.13 -6.53
C HIS A 97 -8.52 -26.15 -7.61
N HIS A 98 -8.67 -24.89 -7.23
CA HIS A 98 -8.94 -23.79 -8.15
C HIS A 98 -8.30 -22.50 -7.63
N THR A 99 -8.00 -21.59 -8.55
CA THR A 99 -7.46 -20.27 -8.23
C THR A 99 -8.45 -19.21 -8.66
N ILE A 100 -8.96 -18.43 -7.71
CA ILE A 100 -9.76 -17.24 -7.97
C ILE A 100 -8.80 -16.06 -8.14
N GLU A 101 -8.92 -15.33 -9.25
CA GLU A 101 -8.18 -14.09 -9.47
C GLU A 101 -9.12 -12.90 -9.29
N ILE A 102 -8.80 -12.01 -8.36
CA ILE A 102 -9.57 -10.80 -8.07
C ILE A 102 -8.81 -9.60 -8.62
N LYS A 103 -9.48 -8.81 -9.46
CA LYS A 103 -8.98 -7.55 -10.05
C LYS A 103 -9.79 -6.36 -9.50
N PRO A 104 -9.38 -5.11 -9.78
CA PRO A 104 -10.22 -3.97 -9.47
C PRO A 104 -11.60 -4.11 -10.12
N PHE A 105 -12.64 -3.79 -9.35
CA PHE A 105 -14.07 -3.89 -9.66
C PHE A 105 -14.65 -5.31 -9.71
N ASP A 106 -13.87 -6.35 -9.42
CA ASP A 106 -14.43 -7.68 -9.20
C ASP A 106 -15.06 -7.78 -7.80
N GLU A 107 -16.19 -8.45 -7.67
CA GLU A 107 -16.82 -8.69 -6.37
C GLU A 107 -16.36 -10.02 -5.76
N LEU A 108 -16.08 -10.02 -4.46
CA LEU A 108 -15.85 -11.23 -3.68
C LEU A 108 -16.59 -11.19 -2.34
N SER A 109 -16.96 -12.35 -1.83
CA SER A 109 -17.47 -12.52 -0.47
C SER A 109 -16.49 -13.32 0.36
N ILE A 110 -16.16 -12.83 1.54
CA ILE A 110 -15.23 -13.47 2.48
C ILE A 110 -16.03 -13.92 3.71
N GLU A 111 -16.06 -15.22 3.96
CA GLU A 111 -16.61 -15.84 5.17
C GLU A 111 -15.44 -16.22 6.08
N LYS A 112 -15.34 -15.56 7.24
CA LYS A 112 -14.32 -15.85 8.26
C LYS A 112 -14.69 -15.32 9.62
N ASN A 113 -13.96 -15.71 10.66
CA ASN A 113 -14.03 -15.04 11.95
C ASN A 113 -13.22 -13.74 11.89
N TRP A 114 -13.92 -12.61 11.77
CA TRP A 114 -13.30 -11.31 11.58
C TRP A 114 -12.61 -10.80 12.84
N LYS A 115 -11.32 -10.52 12.74
CA LYS A 115 -10.53 -9.86 13.79
C LYS A 115 -10.78 -8.35 13.74
N LYS A 116 -10.62 -7.66 14.87
CA LYS A 116 -10.88 -6.22 14.97
C LYS A 116 -9.97 -5.42 14.03
N TRP A 117 -8.66 -5.68 14.04
CA TRP A 117 -7.72 -5.04 13.13
C TRP A 117 -8.04 -5.26 11.64
N GLN A 118 -8.62 -6.40 11.26
CA GLN A 118 -9.03 -6.68 9.87
C GLN A 118 -10.21 -5.79 9.46
N ILE A 119 -11.18 -5.62 10.35
CA ILE A 119 -12.33 -4.73 10.14
C ILE A 119 -11.88 -3.27 10.07
N GLU A 120 -11.01 -2.85 11.00
CA GLU A 120 -10.41 -1.51 10.98
C GLU A 120 -9.67 -1.26 9.67
N ARG A 121 -8.93 -2.27 9.20
CA ARG A 121 -8.21 -2.17 7.94
C ARG A 121 -9.12 -2.03 6.71
N ILE A 122 -10.26 -2.72 6.69
CA ILE A 122 -11.27 -2.54 5.65
C ILE A 122 -11.83 -1.11 5.71
N LYS A 123 -12.16 -0.61 6.90
CA LYS A 123 -12.68 0.76 7.10
C LYS A 123 -11.69 1.81 6.61
N GLU A 124 -10.42 1.69 6.98
CA GLU A 124 -9.34 2.55 6.49
C GLU A 124 -9.25 2.53 4.96
N ALA A 125 -9.34 1.35 4.32
CA ALA A 125 -9.30 1.23 2.87
C ALA A 125 -10.48 1.93 2.16
N ILE A 126 -11.67 1.89 2.77
CA ILE A 126 -12.87 2.59 2.25
C ILE A 126 -12.72 4.11 2.36
N GLU A 127 -12.18 4.58 3.49
CA GLU A 127 -11.92 6.01 3.66
C GLU A 127 -10.83 6.49 2.70
N SER A 128 -9.80 5.66 2.50
CA SER A 128 -8.66 6.03 1.68
C SER A 128 -8.93 5.97 0.18
N SER A 129 -9.83 5.08 -0.27
CA SER A 129 -10.21 5.05 -1.70
C SER A 129 -10.94 6.30 -2.18
N LYS A 130 -11.39 7.16 -1.26
CA LYS A 130 -11.96 8.48 -1.57
C LYS A 130 -10.90 9.57 -1.70
N ARG A 131 -9.65 9.27 -1.35
CA ARG A 131 -8.60 10.27 -1.24
C ARG A 131 -7.81 10.35 -2.55
N PRO A 132 -7.37 11.56 -2.92
CA PRO A 132 -6.72 11.82 -4.19
C PRO A 132 -5.30 11.25 -4.25
N LYS A 133 -4.93 10.56 -5.32
CA LYS A 133 -3.53 10.11 -5.49
C LYS A 133 -2.58 11.31 -5.54
N VAL A 134 -1.39 11.14 -4.96
CA VAL A 134 -0.36 12.20 -4.94
C VAL A 134 0.88 11.74 -5.68
N LEU A 135 1.30 12.56 -6.64
CA LEU A 135 2.66 12.47 -7.17
C LEU A 135 3.58 13.40 -6.39
N VAL A 136 4.80 12.95 -6.11
CA VAL A 136 5.84 13.76 -5.51
C VAL A 136 7.01 13.85 -6.48
N VAL A 137 7.35 15.06 -6.87
CA VAL A 137 8.53 15.38 -7.67
C VAL A 137 9.58 15.95 -6.74
N VAL A 138 10.70 15.24 -6.58
CA VAL A 138 11.86 15.73 -5.84
C VAL A 138 12.90 16.17 -6.86
N MET A 139 13.25 17.46 -6.88
CA MET A 139 14.08 18.00 -7.96
C MET A 139 15.10 19.06 -7.52
N ASP A 140 16.17 19.16 -8.28
CA ASP A 140 17.05 20.33 -8.35
C ASP A 140 17.28 20.77 -9.82
N ASP A 141 18.36 21.52 -10.07
CA ASP A 141 18.73 21.99 -11.40
C ASP A 141 19.32 20.87 -12.29
N GLU A 142 19.73 19.73 -11.71
CA GLU A 142 20.43 18.63 -12.40
C GLU A 142 19.53 17.39 -12.61
N GLU A 143 18.67 17.05 -11.64
CA GLU A 143 17.87 15.82 -11.67
C GLU A 143 16.51 15.99 -10.98
N ALA A 144 15.49 15.26 -11.48
CA ALA A 144 14.15 15.18 -10.91
C ALA A 144 13.71 13.72 -10.82
N ASP A 145 13.38 13.30 -9.60
CA ASP A 145 12.83 11.99 -9.30
C ASP A 145 11.32 12.12 -9.07
N ILE A 146 10.53 11.31 -9.77
CA ILE A 146 9.07 11.32 -9.69
C ILE A 146 8.59 10.05 -8.97
N PHE A 147 7.80 10.23 -7.92
CA PHE A 147 7.27 9.15 -7.09
C PHE A 147 5.74 9.19 -7.05
N GLU A 148 5.11 8.03 -7.11
CA GLU A 148 3.70 7.82 -6.76
C GLU A 148 3.65 7.37 -5.29
N VAL A 149 3.06 8.21 -4.43
CA VAL A 149 2.85 7.87 -3.02
C VAL A 149 1.47 7.26 -2.89
N ARG A 150 1.43 5.98 -2.51
CA ARG A 150 0.20 5.23 -2.22
C ARG A 150 0.04 5.03 -0.73
N ASP A 151 -0.99 4.30 -0.30
CA ASP A 151 -1.25 4.14 1.14
C ASP A 151 -0.35 3.10 1.81
N TYR A 152 0.10 2.10 1.05
CA TYR A 152 0.99 1.05 1.56
C TYR A 152 2.40 1.12 0.98
N SER A 153 2.59 1.74 -0.19
CA SER A 153 3.86 1.72 -0.91
C SER A 153 4.22 3.09 -1.48
N ILE A 154 5.49 3.23 -1.82
CA ILE A 154 6.01 4.35 -2.58
C ILE A 154 6.63 3.75 -3.84
N LYS A 155 6.08 4.12 -5.00
CA LYS A 155 6.59 3.65 -6.28
C LYS A 155 7.39 4.77 -6.94
N GLU A 156 8.63 4.48 -7.29
CA GLU A 156 9.44 5.34 -8.15
C GLU A 156 8.99 5.16 -9.60
N ILE A 157 8.59 6.25 -10.25
CA ILE A 157 8.11 6.24 -11.64
C ILE A 157 9.30 6.34 -12.59
N CYS A 158 10.11 7.38 -12.42
CA CYS A 158 11.31 7.63 -13.19
C CYS A 158 12.20 8.67 -12.51
N SER A 159 13.45 8.72 -12.96
CA SER A 159 14.37 9.84 -12.76
C SER A 159 14.65 10.50 -14.12
N ILE A 160 14.64 11.83 -14.15
CA ILE A 160 14.88 12.65 -15.33
C ILE A 160 16.07 13.56 -15.06
N LYS A 161 17.04 13.60 -15.98
CA LYS A 161 18.24 14.43 -15.85
C LYS A 161 18.14 15.65 -16.75
N SER A 162 18.59 16.80 -16.25
CA SER A 162 18.56 18.05 -17.03
C SER A 162 19.63 18.12 -18.11
N HIS A 163 20.68 17.30 -17.99
CA HIS A 163 21.87 17.32 -18.86
C HIS A 163 22.59 18.67 -18.93
N THR A 164 22.24 19.63 -18.08
CA THR A 164 22.89 20.92 -18.00
C THR A 164 24.32 20.79 -17.48
N SER A 165 25.18 21.74 -17.85
CA SER A 165 26.57 21.73 -17.40
C SER A 165 27.13 23.14 -17.34
N LYS A 166 27.86 23.44 -16.27
CA LYS A 166 28.57 24.72 -16.10
C LYS A 166 29.61 25.01 -17.20
N LYS A 167 29.97 24.00 -18.01
CA LYS A 167 30.91 24.14 -19.14
C LYS A 167 30.23 24.52 -20.46
N LEU A 168 28.89 24.40 -20.55
CA LEU A 168 28.13 24.72 -21.76
C LEU A 168 27.81 26.21 -21.82
N ASP A 169 27.58 26.70 -23.05
CA ASP A 169 27.10 28.07 -23.27
C ASP A 169 25.76 28.30 -22.57
N TYR A 170 25.53 29.54 -22.12
CA TYR A 170 24.32 29.92 -21.41
C TYR A 170 23.04 29.59 -22.20
N LYS A 171 23.03 29.84 -23.52
CA LYS A 171 21.85 29.58 -24.36
C LYS A 171 21.52 28.10 -24.45
N ILE A 172 22.55 27.26 -24.59
CA ILE A 172 22.41 25.80 -24.63
C ILE A 172 21.85 25.29 -23.30
N ASN A 173 22.37 25.79 -22.18
CA ASN A 173 21.85 25.42 -20.86
C ASN A 173 20.39 25.85 -20.66
N GLU A 174 19.98 27.01 -21.20
CA GLU A 174 18.58 27.45 -21.14
C GLU A 174 17.64 26.55 -21.95
N GLU A 175 18.07 26.11 -23.13
CA GLU A 175 17.33 25.16 -23.99
C GLU A 175 17.20 23.79 -23.30
N LEU A 176 18.31 23.21 -22.82
CA LEU A 176 18.30 21.94 -22.09
C LEU A 176 17.41 21.99 -20.84
N LYS A 177 17.41 23.12 -20.12
CA LYS A 177 16.54 23.31 -18.94
C LYS A 177 15.05 23.34 -19.31
N LYS A 178 14.70 23.90 -20.47
CA LYS A 178 13.31 23.87 -20.98
C LYS A 178 12.92 22.45 -21.40
N GLU A 179 13.80 21.72 -22.08
CA GLU A 179 13.58 20.32 -22.45
C GLU A 179 13.36 19.44 -21.21
N TYR A 180 14.23 19.58 -20.21
CA TYR A 180 14.10 18.94 -18.90
C TYR A 180 12.72 19.17 -18.26
N TYR A 181 12.26 20.42 -18.23
CA TYR A 181 10.95 20.74 -17.67
C TYR A 181 9.79 20.22 -18.52
N HIS A 182 9.90 20.22 -19.85
CA HIS A 182 8.92 19.60 -20.74
C HIS A 182 8.82 18.08 -20.50
N GLU A 183 9.95 17.40 -20.28
CA GLU A 183 9.97 15.97 -20.01
C GLU A 183 9.28 15.63 -18.68
N ILE A 184 9.58 16.37 -17.61
CA ILE A 184 8.87 16.22 -16.32
C ILE A 184 7.37 16.46 -16.51
N ALA A 185 6.98 17.57 -17.16
CA ALA A 185 5.58 17.93 -17.38
C ALA A 185 4.83 16.83 -18.15
N LYS A 186 5.46 16.26 -19.19
CA LYS A 186 4.89 15.17 -19.98
C LYS A 186 4.58 13.95 -19.13
N VAL A 187 5.52 13.53 -18.27
CA VAL A 187 5.29 12.41 -17.35
C VAL A 187 4.15 12.72 -16.39
N LEU A 188 4.12 13.92 -15.81
CA LEU A 188 3.04 14.32 -14.89
C LEU A 188 1.66 14.29 -15.54
N SER A 189 1.56 14.70 -16.82
CA SER A 189 0.29 14.71 -17.57
C SER A 189 -0.23 13.31 -17.93
N GLU A 190 0.61 12.27 -17.91
CA GLU A 190 0.18 10.88 -18.15
C GLU A 190 -0.58 10.28 -16.95
N TYR A 191 -0.49 10.91 -15.78
CA TYR A 191 -1.12 10.45 -14.55
C TYR A 191 -2.32 11.31 -14.17
N ASP A 192 -3.47 10.65 -13.99
CA ASP A 192 -4.67 11.29 -13.46
C ASP A 192 -4.58 11.36 -11.93
N VAL A 193 -3.97 12.45 -11.44
CA VAL A 193 -3.84 12.77 -10.02
C VAL A 193 -4.43 14.14 -9.70
N ASP A 194 -4.97 14.32 -8.50
CA ASP A 194 -5.53 15.61 -8.09
C ASP A 194 -4.48 16.57 -7.53
N ASN A 195 -3.39 16.04 -6.96
CA ASN A 195 -2.32 16.84 -6.36
C ASN A 195 -0.93 16.34 -6.75
N ILE A 196 -0.03 17.28 -6.99
CA ILE A 196 1.37 17.07 -7.31
C ILE A 196 2.20 17.91 -6.35
N LEU A 197 3.03 17.27 -5.54
CA LEU A 197 3.97 17.97 -4.66
C LEU A 197 5.31 18.11 -5.38
N VAL A 198 5.76 19.34 -5.60
CA VAL A 198 7.10 19.62 -6.12
C VAL A 198 7.98 20.10 -4.98
N ALA A 199 9.00 19.32 -4.63
CA ALA A 199 9.91 19.60 -3.54
C ALA A 199 11.37 19.64 -4.02
N GLY A 200 12.18 20.50 -3.42
CA GLY A 200 13.61 20.55 -3.74
C GLY A 200 14.37 21.64 -2.98
N PRO A 201 15.71 21.56 -2.97
CA PRO A 201 16.55 22.65 -2.49
C PRO A 201 16.51 23.85 -3.45
N GLY A 202 16.85 25.04 -2.95
CA GLY A 202 17.03 26.22 -3.78
C GLY A 202 15.79 26.65 -4.59
N PHE A 203 16.02 27.16 -5.80
CA PHE A 203 15.00 27.82 -6.62
C PHE A 203 14.47 26.97 -7.78
N ALA A 204 15.07 25.80 -8.08
CA ALA A 204 14.73 24.97 -9.23
C ALA A 204 13.22 24.64 -9.30
N LYS A 205 12.64 24.19 -8.18
CA LYS A 205 11.20 23.95 -8.01
C LYS A 205 10.30 25.16 -8.35
N ASN A 206 10.73 26.38 -8.02
CA ASN A 206 9.99 27.60 -8.30
C ASN A 206 10.08 27.94 -9.78
N SER A 207 11.26 27.79 -10.38
CA SER A 207 11.46 27.95 -11.83
C SER A 207 10.62 26.95 -12.62
N PHE A 208 10.56 25.69 -12.17
CA PHE A 208 9.70 24.67 -12.76
C PHE A 208 8.21 25.01 -12.62
N TYR A 209 7.76 25.42 -11.44
CA TYR A 209 6.38 25.86 -11.23
C TYR A 209 5.97 27.03 -12.13
N ASN A 210 6.85 28.02 -12.32
CA ASN A 210 6.63 29.12 -13.24
C ASN A 210 6.55 28.65 -14.69
N PHE A 211 7.40 27.71 -15.08
CA PHE A 211 7.37 27.09 -16.41
C PHE A 211 6.04 26.36 -16.65
N ILE A 212 5.63 25.48 -15.74
CA ILE A 212 4.34 24.78 -15.78
C ILE A 212 3.18 25.77 -15.87
N SER A 213 3.21 26.83 -15.05
CA SER A 213 2.17 27.87 -15.06
C SER A 213 2.00 28.55 -16.42
N SER A 214 3.04 28.54 -17.27
CA SER A 214 3.03 29.17 -18.59
C SER A 214 2.72 28.19 -19.73
N GLN A 215 3.24 26.97 -19.69
CA GLN A 215 3.17 26.00 -20.79
C GLN A 215 2.11 24.90 -20.56
N TYR A 216 1.78 24.59 -19.30
CA TYR A 216 0.90 23.49 -18.88
C TYR A 216 -0.10 23.98 -17.80
N PRO A 217 -0.97 24.95 -18.12
CA PRO A 217 -1.87 25.58 -17.14
C PRO A 217 -2.82 24.59 -16.44
N GLU A 218 -3.12 23.46 -17.07
CA GLU A 218 -3.93 22.37 -16.50
C GLU A 218 -3.27 21.69 -15.29
N LEU A 219 -1.94 21.61 -15.27
CA LEU A 219 -1.18 21.04 -14.15
C LEU A 219 -1.01 22.05 -13.00
N LYS A 220 -1.02 23.34 -13.31
CA LYS A 220 -0.75 24.42 -12.34
C LYS A 220 -1.60 24.30 -11.08
N ASN A 221 -2.90 24.06 -11.23
CA ASN A 221 -3.85 24.01 -10.10
C ASN A 221 -3.66 22.79 -9.20
N LYS A 222 -2.90 21.80 -9.67
CA LYS A 222 -2.60 20.57 -8.93
C LYS A 222 -1.28 20.68 -8.17
N ILE A 223 -0.41 21.64 -8.50
CA ILE A 223 0.94 21.71 -7.94
C ILE A 223 0.99 22.48 -6.63
N VAL A 224 1.59 21.86 -5.61
CA VAL A 224 2.03 22.49 -4.37
C VAL A 224 3.55 22.45 -4.32
N VAL A 225 4.20 23.58 -4.03
CA VAL A 225 5.66 23.71 -4.02
C VAL A 225 6.17 23.79 -2.59
N GLU A 226 7.16 22.97 -2.24
CA GLU A 226 7.72 22.89 -0.89
C GLU A 226 9.25 22.87 -0.86
N SER A 227 9.84 23.39 0.21
CA SER A 227 11.31 23.45 0.35
C SER A 227 11.83 22.33 1.25
N ILE A 228 12.79 21.56 0.71
CA ILE A 228 13.51 20.50 1.42
C ILE A 228 15.02 20.68 1.24
N SER A 229 15.80 19.98 2.07
CA SER A 229 17.25 20.13 2.12
C SER A 229 18.01 19.21 1.16
N THR A 230 17.39 18.10 0.75
CA THR A 230 18.02 17.05 -0.05
C THR A 230 17.17 16.67 -1.26
N THR A 231 17.77 16.03 -2.25
CA THR A 231 17.10 15.48 -3.44
C THR A 231 17.00 13.95 -3.36
N SER A 232 16.52 13.28 -4.41
CA SER A 232 16.35 11.84 -4.49
C SER A 232 15.40 11.26 -3.44
N ARG A 233 15.51 9.94 -3.21
CA ARG A 233 14.74 9.23 -2.18
C ARG A 233 14.97 9.76 -0.76
N ALA A 234 16.13 10.36 -0.49
CA ALA A 234 16.37 11.06 0.78
C ALA A 234 15.45 12.28 0.94
N GLY A 235 15.30 13.08 -0.12
CA GLY A 235 14.38 14.22 -0.16
C GLY A 235 12.92 13.79 -0.01
N LEU A 236 12.51 12.68 -0.63
CA LEU A 236 11.18 12.12 -0.46
C LEU A 236 10.91 11.71 1.00
N ASN A 237 11.88 11.04 1.64
CA ASN A 237 11.78 10.68 3.05
C ASN A 237 11.68 11.93 3.94
N GLU A 238 12.41 13.00 3.63
CA GLU A 238 12.28 14.29 4.31
C GLU A 238 10.86 14.87 4.19
N VAL A 239 10.27 14.83 2.98
CA VAL A 239 8.89 15.27 2.72
C VAL A 239 7.88 14.51 3.57
N ILE A 240 8.01 13.18 3.65
CA ILE A 240 7.13 12.31 4.42
C ILE A 240 7.28 12.57 5.92
N LYS A 241 8.53 12.60 6.43
CA LYS A 241 8.85 12.82 7.85
C LYS A 241 8.31 14.15 8.37
N ARG A 242 8.43 15.22 7.57
CA ARG A 242 7.90 16.56 7.91
C ARG A 242 6.37 16.62 7.89
N GLY A 243 5.69 15.56 7.43
CA GLY A 243 4.24 15.53 7.29
C GLY A 243 3.73 16.51 6.23
N ILE A 244 4.56 16.89 5.26
CA ILE A 244 4.17 17.81 4.17
C ILE A 244 3.05 17.16 3.34
N ILE A 245 3.17 15.86 3.06
CA ILE A 245 2.14 15.10 2.37
C ILE A 245 0.80 15.20 3.11
N ASN A 246 0.80 15.12 4.45
CA ASN A 246 -0.43 15.21 5.24
C ASN A 246 -1.18 16.54 5.11
N ARG A 247 -0.49 17.62 4.73
CA ARG A 247 -1.09 18.94 4.54
C ARG A 247 -1.82 19.05 3.19
N ILE A 248 -1.33 18.31 2.19
CA ILE A 248 -1.85 18.31 0.82
C ILE A 248 -2.91 17.22 0.68
N TYR A 249 -2.62 16.08 1.28
CA TYR A 249 -3.42 14.87 1.32
C TYR A 249 -3.80 14.62 2.76
N ALA A 250 -5.06 14.88 3.12
CA ALA A 250 -5.54 14.62 4.46
C ALA A 250 -5.28 13.15 4.83
N GLU A 251 -4.38 12.95 5.79
CA GLU A 251 -4.04 11.68 6.43
C GLU A 251 -3.36 10.60 5.57
N SER A 252 -2.19 10.89 4.98
CA SER A 252 -1.38 9.85 4.34
C SER A 252 -1.02 8.74 5.33
N ARG A 253 -1.39 7.51 4.99
CA ARG A 253 -1.11 6.34 5.83
C ARG A 253 0.40 6.10 5.94
N VAL A 254 1.13 6.16 4.83
CA VAL A 254 2.60 6.10 4.82
C VAL A 254 3.21 7.18 5.73
N ALA A 255 2.66 8.40 5.73
CA ALA A 255 3.15 9.45 6.63
C ALA A 255 2.82 9.17 8.11
N LYS A 256 1.61 8.70 8.42
CA LYS A 256 1.23 8.28 9.79
C LYS A 256 2.13 7.14 10.30
N GLU A 257 2.34 6.12 9.48
CA GLU A 257 3.23 5.00 9.79
C GLU A 257 4.68 5.48 9.98
N THR A 258 5.17 6.34 9.09
CA THR A 258 6.51 6.93 9.20
C THR A 258 6.66 7.72 10.50
N GLN A 259 5.68 8.53 10.90
CA GLN A 259 5.73 9.27 12.16
C GLN A 259 5.78 8.35 13.39
N LEU A 260 5.03 7.24 13.37
CA LEU A 260 5.07 6.25 14.45
C LEU A 260 6.42 5.53 14.53
N ILE A 261 7.00 5.16 13.39
CA ILE A 261 8.33 4.54 13.33
C ILE A 261 9.43 5.52 13.78
N GLU A 262 9.37 6.79 13.37
CA GLU A 262 10.35 7.79 13.82
C GLU A 262 10.25 7.99 15.34
N LYS A 263 9.03 8.08 15.89
CA LYS A 263 8.82 8.14 17.34
C LYS A 263 9.38 6.91 18.04
N LEU A 264 9.15 5.71 17.49
CA LEU A 264 9.72 4.46 18.02
C LEU A 264 11.25 4.52 18.04
N LEU A 265 11.88 4.91 16.93
CA LEU A 265 13.34 4.99 16.82
C LEU A 265 13.93 6.05 17.78
N GLU A 266 13.24 7.17 17.97
CA GLU A 266 13.62 8.20 18.94
C GLU A 266 13.60 7.67 20.38
N GLU A 267 12.54 6.95 20.76
CA GLU A 267 12.44 6.33 22.09
C GLU A 267 13.51 5.23 22.28
N ILE A 268 13.77 4.40 21.27
CA ILE A 268 14.85 3.40 21.31
C ILE A 268 16.21 4.08 21.51
N ALA A 269 16.51 5.15 20.75
CA ALA A 269 17.77 5.86 20.85
C ALA A 269 18.02 6.48 22.24
N LYS A 270 16.95 6.89 22.92
CA LYS A 270 17.00 7.45 24.29
C LYS A 270 16.94 6.39 25.39
N LYS A 271 16.78 5.10 25.05
CA LYS A 271 16.39 4.04 26.00
C LYS A 271 15.13 4.41 26.81
N GLY A 272 14.17 5.00 26.11
CA GLY A 272 12.91 5.50 26.63
C GLY A 272 11.78 4.47 26.59
N LEU A 273 10.58 4.91 26.22
CA LEU A 273 9.33 4.15 26.29
C LEU A 273 9.09 3.32 25.03
N ALA A 274 10.05 2.46 24.67
CA ALA A 274 9.95 1.58 23.51
C ALA A 274 10.56 0.20 23.75
N VAL A 275 9.94 -0.82 23.17
CA VAL A 275 10.44 -2.20 23.09
C VAL A 275 10.37 -2.68 21.64
N TYR A 276 11.26 -3.60 21.26
CA TYR A 276 11.25 -4.21 19.92
C TYR A 276 11.70 -5.67 19.99
N GLY A 277 11.22 -6.48 19.05
CA GLY A 277 11.38 -7.93 19.08
C GLY A 277 10.30 -8.64 19.88
N ILE A 278 10.06 -9.91 19.53
CA ILE A 278 8.92 -10.69 20.05
C ILE A 278 8.98 -10.85 21.58
N ASP A 279 10.15 -11.16 22.14
CA ASP A 279 10.29 -11.45 23.56
C ASP A 279 10.08 -10.20 24.45
N GLU A 280 10.69 -9.07 24.07
CA GLU A 280 10.53 -7.80 24.80
C GLU A 280 9.09 -7.26 24.69
N VAL A 281 8.45 -7.46 23.54
CA VAL A 281 7.03 -7.10 23.34
C VAL A 281 6.12 -7.96 24.23
N LYS A 282 6.36 -9.27 24.32
CA LYS A 282 5.61 -10.14 25.23
C LYS A 282 5.80 -9.72 26.69
N LYS A 283 7.03 -9.44 27.11
CA LYS A 283 7.32 -8.92 28.45
C LYS A 283 6.55 -7.63 28.72
N ALA A 284 6.55 -6.68 27.78
CA ALA A 284 5.77 -5.45 27.91
C ALA A 284 4.25 -5.68 27.99
N LEU A 285 3.73 -6.71 27.32
CA LEU A 285 2.33 -7.11 27.43
C LEU A 285 1.97 -7.68 28.80
N GLU A 286 2.85 -8.47 29.41
CA GLU A 286 2.64 -8.99 30.77
C GLU A 286 2.44 -7.86 31.79
N TYR A 287 3.12 -6.72 31.60
CA TYR A 287 2.92 -5.52 32.41
C TYR A 287 1.75 -4.64 31.96
N SER A 288 1.04 -4.97 30.89
CA SER A 288 0.02 -4.10 30.24
C SER A 288 0.57 -2.71 29.89
N ALA A 289 1.86 -2.64 29.58
CA ALA A 289 2.59 -1.40 29.36
C ALA A 289 2.47 -0.88 27.92
N ILE A 290 1.99 -1.68 26.97
CA ILE A 290 1.91 -1.27 25.56
C ILE A 290 0.79 -0.25 25.34
N ASP A 291 1.15 0.93 24.85
CA ASP A 291 0.23 1.94 24.32
C ASP A 291 -0.14 1.65 22.87
N THR A 292 0.88 1.52 22.02
CA THR A 292 0.73 1.28 20.59
C THR A 292 1.67 0.15 20.15
N LEU A 293 1.12 -0.95 19.67
CA LEU A 293 1.84 -2.05 19.03
C LEU A 293 1.98 -1.78 17.53
N LEU A 294 3.20 -1.89 17.03
CA LEU A 294 3.57 -1.75 15.63
C LEU A 294 3.96 -3.13 15.09
N VAL A 295 3.23 -3.62 14.09
CA VAL A 295 3.47 -4.93 13.50
C VAL A 295 3.64 -4.77 11.99
N SER A 296 4.71 -5.32 11.43
CA SER A 296 4.84 -5.41 9.98
C SER A 296 3.77 -6.34 9.42
N ASP A 297 3.10 -5.89 8.36
CA ASP A 297 2.25 -6.68 7.48
C ASP A 297 2.79 -8.11 7.18
N SER A 298 4.09 -8.25 6.99
CA SER A 298 4.73 -9.54 6.70
C SER A 298 4.67 -10.55 7.85
N LEU A 299 4.36 -10.11 9.07
CA LEU A 299 4.27 -10.95 10.27
C LEU A 299 2.83 -11.23 10.73
N VAL A 300 1.82 -10.56 10.19
CA VAL A 300 0.43 -10.66 10.71
C VAL A 300 -0.17 -12.06 10.59
N ARG A 301 0.33 -12.87 9.64
CA ARG A 301 -0.09 -14.25 9.42
C ARG A 301 0.60 -15.26 10.37
N ASN A 302 1.55 -14.82 11.18
CA ASN A 302 2.18 -15.68 12.17
C ASN A 302 1.26 -15.81 13.39
N HIS A 303 0.85 -17.04 13.71
CA HIS A 303 -0.05 -17.36 14.82
C HIS A 303 0.44 -16.86 16.20
N GLU A 304 1.75 -16.77 16.43
CA GLU A 304 2.30 -16.18 17.66
C GLU A 304 2.08 -14.66 17.71
N ILE A 305 2.22 -13.99 16.57
CA ILE A 305 2.01 -12.54 16.43
C ILE A 305 0.53 -12.20 16.52
N GLU A 306 -0.34 -13.05 15.97
CA GLU A 306 -1.79 -12.94 16.12
C GLU A 306 -2.22 -12.91 17.59
N LYS A 307 -1.72 -13.83 18.42
CA LYS A 307 -2.01 -13.83 19.86
C LYS A 307 -1.56 -12.55 20.56
N ILE A 308 -0.41 -12.02 20.15
CA ILE A 308 0.14 -10.75 20.67
C ILE A 308 -0.78 -9.59 20.29
N ILE A 309 -1.27 -9.54 19.05
CA ILE A 309 -2.24 -8.55 18.58
C ILE A 309 -3.52 -8.62 19.43
N ASP A 310 -4.13 -9.81 19.54
CA ASP A 310 -5.38 -9.99 20.28
C ASP A 310 -5.24 -9.56 21.75
N THR A 311 -4.18 -10.01 22.42
CA THR A 311 -3.87 -9.64 23.82
C THR A 311 -3.68 -8.13 23.96
N THR A 312 -3.03 -7.48 22.99
CA THR A 312 -2.82 -6.03 23.00
C THR A 312 -4.15 -5.28 22.94
N GLU A 313 -5.04 -5.70 22.03
CA GLU A 313 -6.36 -5.10 21.87
C GLU A 313 -7.24 -5.30 23.12
N GLU A 314 -7.21 -6.47 23.74
CA GLU A 314 -7.90 -6.78 25.00
C GLU A 314 -7.44 -5.88 26.16
N MET A 315 -6.15 -5.55 26.22
CA MET A 315 -5.56 -4.62 27.20
C MET A 315 -5.77 -3.13 26.86
N GLY A 316 -6.54 -2.85 25.81
CA GLY A 316 -6.83 -1.49 25.34
C GLY A 316 -5.64 -0.80 24.67
N GLY A 317 -4.62 -1.55 24.26
CA GLY A 317 -3.55 -1.05 23.41
C GLY A 317 -4.04 -0.85 21.98
N LYS A 318 -3.46 0.11 21.27
CA LYS A 318 -3.70 0.32 19.85
C LYS A 318 -2.80 -0.59 19.03
N VAL A 319 -3.33 -1.24 18.00
CA VAL A 319 -2.52 -2.00 17.04
C VAL A 319 -2.45 -1.25 15.73
N VAL A 320 -1.25 -1.14 15.16
CA VAL A 320 -1.02 -0.54 13.84
C VAL A 320 -0.22 -1.51 12.98
N ILE A 321 -0.85 -1.96 11.90
CA ILE A 321 -0.20 -2.81 10.90
C ILE A 321 0.50 -1.94 9.85
N VAL A 322 1.84 -1.93 9.93
CA VAL A 322 2.74 -1.13 9.09
C VAL A 322 3.11 -1.90 7.83
N SER A 323 3.03 -1.24 6.67
CA SER A 323 3.41 -1.87 5.40
C SER A 323 4.92 -2.01 5.29
N SER A 324 5.44 -3.18 4.91
CA SER A 324 6.88 -3.36 4.69
C SER A 324 7.40 -2.83 3.35
N GLU A 325 6.53 -2.24 2.53
CA GLU A 325 6.84 -1.76 1.18
C GLU A 325 7.43 -0.34 1.14
N HIS A 326 7.31 0.45 2.21
CA HIS A 326 7.94 1.78 2.32
C HIS A 326 9.13 1.80 3.28
N ASP A 327 9.94 2.86 3.25
CA ASP A 327 11.23 2.92 3.94
C ASP A 327 11.11 2.76 5.46
N ALA A 328 10.15 3.44 6.10
CA ALA A 328 9.92 3.30 7.54
C ALA A 328 9.43 1.89 7.92
N GLY A 329 8.61 1.24 7.09
CA GLY A 329 8.20 -0.14 7.31
C GLY A 329 9.35 -1.15 7.18
N LYS A 330 10.29 -0.90 6.25
CA LYS A 330 11.54 -1.68 6.15
C LYS A 330 12.40 -1.54 7.39
N GLN A 331 12.42 -0.36 8.03
CA GLN A 331 13.10 -0.18 9.31
C GLN A 331 12.45 -1.00 10.42
N LEU A 332 11.11 -1.02 10.51
CA LEU A 332 10.42 -1.90 11.47
C LEU A 332 10.76 -3.37 11.22
N LYS A 333 10.73 -3.81 9.95
CA LYS A 333 11.11 -5.16 9.55
C LYS A 333 12.56 -5.49 9.95
N ALA A 334 13.48 -4.55 9.82
CA ALA A 334 14.87 -4.71 10.26
C ALA A 334 15.03 -4.82 11.79
N LEU A 335 14.10 -4.25 12.57
CA LEU A 335 14.02 -4.42 14.04
C LEU A 335 13.36 -5.74 14.47
N GLY A 336 13.10 -6.66 13.53
CA GLY A 336 12.41 -7.94 13.79
C GLY A 336 10.91 -7.90 13.46
N GLY A 337 10.41 -6.80 12.89
CA GLY A 337 9.04 -6.68 12.37
C GLY A 337 7.95 -6.46 13.42
N ILE A 338 8.29 -6.39 14.71
CA ILE A 338 7.37 -6.08 15.79
C ILE A 338 8.01 -5.17 16.82
N ALA A 339 7.28 -4.15 17.26
CA ALA A 339 7.72 -3.21 18.28
C ALA A 339 6.53 -2.60 19.03
N GLY A 340 6.77 -2.05 20.22
CA GLY A 340 5.76 -1.41 21.04
C GLY A 340 6.24 -0.06 21.57
N LEU A 341 5.38 0.96 21.48
CA LEU A 341 5.49 2.18 22.27
C LEU A 341 4.79 1.97 23.60
N LEU A 342 5.45 2.30 24.70
CA LEU A 342 4.98 2.04 26.05
C LEU A 342 4.27 3.25 26.68
N ARG A 343 3.35 2.97 27.59
CA ARG A 343 2.68 3.93 28.49
C ARG A 343 3.59 4.38 29.63
N PHE A 344 4.43 3.47 30.12
CA PHE A 344 5.35 3.65 31.25
C PHE A 344 6.56 2.70 31.10
N PRO A 345 7.71 2.97 31.74
CA PRO A 345 8.90 2.13 31.59
C PRO A 345 8.72 0.79 32.31
N ILE A 346 9.36 -0.25 31.78
CA ILE A 346 9.40 -1.60 32.37
C ILE A 346 10.86 -2.00 32.66
N GLU A 347 11.07 -2.81 33.69
CA GLU A 347 12.38 -3.37 34.08
C GLU A 347 12.63 -4.73 33.41
#